data_AF-A0A1S6WV30-F1
#
_entry.id   AF-A0A1S6WV30-F1
#
_cell.length_a   1.000
_cell.length_b   1.000
_cell.length_c   1.000
_cell.angle_alpha   90.00
_cell.angle_beta   90.00
_cell.angle_gamma   90.00
#
_symmetry.space_group_name_H-M   'P 1'
#
loop_
_entity.id
_entity.type
_entity.pdbx_description
1 polymer ?
#
loop_
_entity_poly.entity_id
_entity_poly.type
_entity_poly.pdbx_seq_one_letter_code
_entity_poly.pdbx_strand_id
1 'polypeptide(L)' 'MLNKVILIGYLGTDPESRTMPSGVEVANFRIGTSQSYTDKTTSQRINKTE' A
#
# COMPACT_ATOMS: atom_id res chain seq x y z
N MET A 1 13.61 9.26 -18.44
CA MET A 1 12.59 8.22 -18.16
C MET A 1 11.98 8.51 -16.79
N LEU A 2 10.69 8.26 -16.59
CA LEU A 2 9.99 8.52 -15.32
C LEU A 2 9.44 7.21 -14.75
N ASN A 3 9.79 6.90 -13.50
CA ASN A 3 9.14 5.86 -12.70
C ASN A 3 8.56 6.52 -11.45
N LYS A 4 7.23 6.51 -11.33
CA LYS A 4 6.49 7.15 -10.24
C LYS A 4 5.37 6.22 -9.76
N VAL A 5 5.26 6.07 -8.44
CA VAL A 5 4.22 5.30 -7.77
C VAL A 5 3.48 6.21 -6.79
N ILE A 6 2.15 6.14 -6.76
CA ILE A 6 1.26 6.84 -5.80
C ILE A 6 0.34 5.78 -5.20
N LEU A 7 0.32 5.66 -3.86
CA LEU A 7 -0.48 4.68 -3.12
C LEU A 7 -1.35 5.41 -2.09
N ILE A 8 -2.60 4.95 -1.92
CA ILE A 8 -3.52 5.38 -0.86
C ILE A 8 -4.07 4.10 -0.23
N GLY A 9 -3.98 3.98 1.09
CA GLY A 9 -4.36 2.76 1.80
C GLY A 9 -4.11 2.88 3.29
N TYR A 10 -4.12 1.75 3.98
CA TYR A 10 -3.95 1.68 5.42
C TYR A 10 -2.69 0.92 5.80
N LEU A 11 -2.05 1.32 6.91
CA LEU A 11 -0.92 0.58 7.45
C LEU A 11 -1.40 -0.75 8.03
N GLY A 12 -0.73 -1.84 7.66
CA GLY A 12 -1.04 -3.17 8.19
C GLY A 12 -0.53 -3.40 9.61
N THR A 13 0.49 -2.67 10.02
CA THR A 13 1.09 -2.68 11.36
C THR A 13 1.89 -1.39 11.58
N ASP A 14 2.40 -1.21 12.79
CA ASP A 14 3.24 -0.06 13.12
C ASP A 14 4.53 -0.07 12.28
N PRO A 15 4.97 1.09 11.75
CA PRO A 15 6.21 1.17 10.99
C PRO A 15 7.44 0.79 11.83
N GLU A 16 8.36 0.05 11.22
CA GLU A 16 9.63 -0.30 11.83
C GLU A 16 10.71 0.70 11.39
N SER A 17 11.24 1.48 12.34
CA SER A 17 12.36 2.40 12.10
C SER A 17 13.68 1.79 12.61
N ARG A 18 14.75 1.93 11.82
CA ARG A 18 16.11 1.55 12.22
C ARG A 18 17.14 2.55 11.72
N THR A 19 18.16 2.81 12.54
CA THR A 19 19.34 3.55 12.13
C THR A 19 20.37 2.59 11.57
N MET A 20 20.80 2.80 10.33
CA MET A 20 21.86 2.00 9.72
C MET A 20 23.23 2.37 10.32
N PRO A 21 24.25 1.49 10.24
CA PRO A 21 25.61 1.81 10.70
C PRO A 21 26.22 3.06 10.02
N SER A 22 25.72 3.43 8.85
CA SER A 22 26.07 4.66 8.14
C SER A 22 25.45 5.94 8.75
N GLY A 23 24.63 5.82 9.79
CA GLY A 23 23.90 6.93 10.42
C GLY A 23 22.58 7.30 9.73
N VAL A 24 22.19 6.60 8.66
CA VAL A 24 20.94 6.87 7.93
C VAL A 24 19.76 6.20 8.63
N GLU A 25 18.69 6.95 8.87
CA GLU A 25 17.42 6.42 9.38
C GLU A 25 16.57 5.85 8.25
N VAL A 26 16.04 4.64 8.44
CA VAL A 26 15.20 3.95 7.47
C VAL A 26 13.94 3.45 8.18
N ALA A 27 12.78 3.82 7.63
CA ALA A 27 11.49 3.31 8.07
C ALA A 27 10.92 2.31 7.05
N ASN A 28 10.45 1.16 7.51
CA ASN A 28 9.75 0.16 6.71
C ASN A 28 8.30 0.07 7.18
N PHE A 29 7.36 0.03 6.25
CA PHE A 29 5.95 -0.13 6.54
C PHE A 29 5.26 -0.94 5.45
N ARG A 30 4.15 -1.58 5.80
CA ARG A 30 3.30 -2.33 4.86
C ARG A 30 1.99 -1.59 4.69
N ILE A 31 1.58 -1.33 3.45
CA ILE A 31 0.32 -0.68 3.12
C ILE A 31 -0.60 -1.69 2.44
N GLY A 32 -1.81 -1.87 2.98
CA GLY A 32 -2.88 -2.61 2.33
C GLY A 32 -3.70 -1.67 1.46
N THR A 33 -3.99 -2.09 0.23
CA THR A 33 -4.85 -1.34 -0.69
C THR A 33 -6.08 -2.18 -1.04
N SER A 34 -7.22 -1.54 -1.25
CA SER A 34 -8.41 -2.25 -1.72
C SER A 34 -8.86 -1.66 -3.06
N GLN A 35 -9.24 -2.56 -3.95
CA GLN A 35 -9.92 -2.21 -5.19
C GLN A 35 -11.40 -2.56 -5.01
N SER A 36 -12.26 -1.54 -4.99
CA SER A 36 -13.70 -1.71 -5.12
C SER A 36 -14.08 -1.40 -6.55
N TYR A 37 -14.54 -2.40 -7.30
CA TYR A 37 -15.10 -2.19 -8.64
C TYR A 37 -16.49 -2.83 -8.75
N THR A 38 -17.35 -2.23 -9.54
CA THR A 38 -18.66 -2.80 -9.89
C THR A 38 -18.48 -3.69 -11.11
N ASP A 39 -18.78 -4.97 -10.98
CA ASP A 39 -18.73 -5.90 -12.10
C ASP A 39 -19.86 -5.58 -13.08
N LYS A 40 -19.51 -5.38 -14.36
CA LYS A 40 -20.44 -4.99 -15.42
C LYS A 40 -21.40 -6.11 -15.83
N THR A 41 -21.07 -7.36 -15.53
CA THR A 41 -21.85 -8.54 -15.92
C THR A 41 -22.92 -8.84 -14.89
N THR A 42 -22.60 -8.66 -13.60
CA THR A 42 -23.48 -9.01 -12.48
C THR A 42 -24.12 -7.80 -11.81
N SER A 43 -23.69 -6.58 -12.13
CA SER A 43 -24.05 -5.33 -11.43
C SER A 43 -23.76 -5.37 -9.92
N GLN A 44 -22.93 -6.31 -9.46
CA GLN A 44 -22.57 -6.44 -8.05
C GLN A 44 -21.25 -5.73 -7.76
N ARG A 45 -21.16 -5.14 -6.55
CA ARG A 45 -19.97 -4.45 -6.07
C ARG A 45 -19.00 -5.50 -5.52
N ILE A 46 -17.85 -5.66 -6.19
CA ILE A 46 -16.78 -6.56 -5.76
C ILE A 46 -15.77 -5.75 -4.95
N ASN A 47 -15.47 -6.20 -3.74
CA ASN A 47 -14.38 -5.69 -2.92
C ASN A 47 -13.24 -6.72 -2.94
N LYS A 48 -12.09 -6.36 -3.50
CA LYS A 48 -10.87 -7.18 -3.47
C LYS A 48 -9.78 -6.40 -2.73
N THR A 49 -9.23 -7.00 -1.68
CA THR A 49 -8.09 -6.45 -0.94
C THR A 49 -6.81 -7.09 -1.48
N GLU A 50 -5.80 -6.28 -1.81
CA GLU A 50 -4.47 -6.70 -2.26
C GLU A 50 -3.37 -6.11 -1.35
#